data_AF-A0A1S8KHU9-F1
#
_entry.id   AF-A0A1S8KHU9-F1
#
_cell.length_a   1.000
_cell.length_b   1.000
_cell.length_c   1.000
_cell.angle_alpha   90.00
_cell.angle_beta   90.00
_cell.angle_gamma   90.00
#
_symmetry.space_group_name_H-M   'P 1'
#
loop_
_entity.id
_entity.type
_entity.pdbx_description
1 polymer ?
#
loop_
_entity_poly.entity_id
_entity_poly.type
_entity_poly.pdbx_seq_one_letter_code
_entity_poly.pdbx_strand_id
1 'polypeptide(L)'
;MVIKLKNKKNDYSKLERKLYMYIVAIVVVAIVFVLYIRSMIRGKLGDWILSILENKYDLNHLDAMKLYQYSIRNNIDIFIYVAIVISILILCRVMLSKFAKYFDEINTGIDVLIQNEDKQIELSAEMDVMEQKLNTLKRTLEKREQDAKLAEQRKNDVVMYLAHDIKTPLTSIIGYLSLLDEAPDMPVDQKAKYVHITLDKAYRLEQLIDEFF
;
A
#
# COMPACT_ATOMS: atom_id res chain seq x y z
N MET A 1 26.06 -0.69 28.13
CA MET A 1 24.85 -0.04 27.58
C MET A 1 23.86 -1.14 27.21
N VAL A 2 22.91 -1.44 28.10
CA VAL A 2 21.95 -2.55 27.92
C VAL A 2 20.88 -2.10 26.92
N ILE A 3 20.81 -2.77 25.77
CA ILE A 3 19.75 -2.57 24.78
C ILE A 3 18.45 -3.06 25.43
N LYS A 4 17.64 -2.12 25.95
CA LYS A 4 16.24 -2.38 26.27
C LYS A 4 15.54 -2.72 24.97
N LEU A 5 15.37 -4.03 24.70
CA LEU A 5 14.38 -4.53 23.75
C LEU A 5 13.01 -4.07 24.28
N LYS A 6 12.58 -2.90 23.79
CA LYS A 6 11.24 -2.37 24.02
C LYS A 6 10.30 -3.42 23.46
N ASN A 7 9.65 -4.15 24.36
CA ASN A 7 8.68 -5.20 24.07
C ASN A 7 7.67 -4.63 23.06
N LYS A 8 7.81 -5.03 21.80
CA LYS A 8 6.97 -4.54 20.70
C LYS A 8 5.58 -5.08 20.99
N LYS A 9 4.74 -4.23 21.58
CA LYS A 9 3.31 -4.52 21.78
C LYS A 9 2.81 -5.08 20.47
N ASN A 10 2.19 -6.25 20.49
CA ASN A 10 1.82 -6.92 19.26
C ASN A 10 0.74 -6.09 18.54
N ASP A 11 1.20 -5.29 17.57
CA ASP A 11 0.45 -4.30 16.82
C ASP A 11 -0.81 -4.89 16.17
N TYR A 12 -0.78 -6.20 15.91
CA TYR A 12 -1.83 -6.95 15.25
C TYR A 12 -2.63 -7.85 16.19
N SER A 13 -2.49 -7.69 17.52
CA SER A 13 -3.21 -8.52 18.51
C SER A 13 -4.74 -8.49 18.37
N LYS A 14 -5.33 -7.38 17.90
CA LYS A 14 -6.77 -7.31 17.58
C LYS A 14 -7.13 -8.21 16.39
N LEU A 15 -6.34 -8.14 15.32
CA LEU A 15 -6.49 -8.98 14.13
C LEU A 15 -6.31 -10.46 14.47
N GLU A 16 -5.24 -10.80 15.19
CA GLU A 16 -4.96 -12.17 15.63
C GLU A 16 -6.09 -12.75 16.47
N ARG A 17 -6.59 -12.00 17.46
CA ARG A 17 -7.72 -12.45 18.30
C ARG A 17 -8.98 -12.69 17.47
N LYS A 18 -9.30 -11.80 16.53
CA LYS A 18 -10.48 -11.94 15.68
C LYS A 18 -10.35 -13.15 14.73
N LEU A 19 -9.19 -13.34 14.12
CA LEU A 19 -8.90 -14.52 13.29
C LEU A 19 -8.97 -15.81 14.11
N TYR A 20 -8.38 -15.81 15.31
CA TYR A 20 -8.43 -16.95 16.21
C TYR A 20 -9.86 -17.31 16.62
N MET A 21 -10.68 -16.33 17.00
CA MET A 21 -12.11 -16.54 17.31
C MET A 21 -12.86 -17.14 16.13
N TYR A 22 -12.58 -16.70 14.90
CA TYR A 22 -13.17 -17.31 13.71
C TYR A 22 -12.74 -18.76 13.50
N ILE A 23 -11.44 -19.06 13.69
CA ILE A 23 -10.93 -20.44 13.59
C ILE A 23 -11.63 -21.33 14.61
N VAL A 24 -11.69 -20.91 15.88
CA VAL A 24 -12.35 -21.67 16.95
C VAL A 24 -13.83 -21.88 16.63
N ALA A 25 -14.56 -20.83 16.21
CA ALA A 25 -15.97 -20.95 15.87
C ALA A 25 -16.21 -21.97 14.73
N ILE A 26 -15.42 -21.91 13.65
CA ILE A 26 -15.57 -22.83 12.52
C ILE A 26 -15.19 -24.26 12.93
N VAL A 27 -14.12 -24.43 13.72
CA VAL A 27 -13.72 -25.76 14.23
C VAL A 27 -14.81 -26.36 15.13
N VAL A 28 -15.42 -25.56 16.01
CA VAL A 28 -16.54 -26.02 16.86
C VAL A 28 -17.73 -26.42 15.99
N VAL A 29 -18.10 -25.60 15.00
CA VAL A 29 -19.19 -25.93 14.05
C VAL A 29 -18.88 -27.21 13.28
N ALA A 30 -17.64 -27.40 12.83
CA ALA A 30 -17.19 -28.61 12.15
C ALA A 30 -17.32 -29.85 13.03
N ILE A 31 -16.87 -29.77 14.28
CA ILE A 31 -16.98 -30.89 15.25
C ILE A 31 -18.45 -31.21 15.52
N VAL A 32 -19.29 -30.20 15.78
CA VAL A 32 -20.73 -30.38 16.00
C VAL A 32 -21.38 -30.99 14.76
N PHE A 33 -21.01 -30.56 13.57
CA PHE A 33 -21.52 -31.11 12.32
C PHE A 33 -21.13 -32.59 12.15
N VAL A 34 -19.89 -32.97 12.41
CA VAL A 34 -19.43 -34.37 12.37
C VAL A 34 -20.17 -35.22 13.41
N LEU A 35 -20.32 -34.74 14.64
CA LEU A 35 -21.06 -35.43 15.69
C LEU A 35 -22.55 -35.58 15.33
N TYR A 36 -23.14 -34.55 14.74
CA TYR A 36 -24.51 -34.56 14.24
C TYR A 36 -24.71 -35.61 13.15
N ILE A 37 -23.83 -35.63 12.14
CA ILE A 37 -23.84 -36.67 11.09
C ILE A 37 -23.72 -38.07 11.71
N ARG A 38 -22.80 -38.26 12.66
CA ARG A 38 -22.62 -39.54 13.36
C ARG A 38 -23.86 -39.97 14.17
N SER A 39 -24.57 -39.02 14.78
CA SER A 39 -25.81 -39.29 15.53
C SER A 39 -26.96 -39.62 14.58
N MET A 40 -27.06 -38.89 13.48
CA MET A 40 -28.18 -39.00 12.55
C MET A 40 -28.11 -40.27 11.70
N ILE A 41 -26.90 -40.70 11.30
CA ILE A 41 -26.68 -42.00 10.61
C ILE A 41 -27.17 -43.17 11.47
N ARG A 42 -27.06 -43.10 12.80
CA ARG A 42 -27.55 -44.14 13.72
C ARG A 42 -29.06 -44.13 13.95
N GLY A 43 -29.76 -43.08 13.54
CA GLY A 43 -31.21 -42.93 13.68
C GLY A 43 -31.89 -42.80 12.32
N LYS A 44 -32.71 -41.75 12.17
CA LYS A 44 -33.61 -41.57 11.02
C LYS A 44 -32.93 -41.57 9.64
N LEU A 45 -31.68 -41.13 9.52
CA LEU A 45 -30.98 -41.20 8.22
C LEU A 45 -30.59 -42.63 7.87
N GLY A 46 -30.23 -43.46 8.86
CA GLY A 46 -29.97 -44.88 8.62
C GLY A 46 -31.22 -45.58 8.09
N ASP A 47 -32.37 -45.34 8.75
CA ASP A 47 -33.66 -45.92 8.36
C ASP A 47 -34.11 -45.41 6.98
N TRP A 48 -33.93 -44.12 6.68
CA TRP A 48 -34.23 -43.56 5.37
C TRP A 48 -33.34 -44.14 4.26
N ILE A 49 -32.04 -44.32 4.52
CA ILE A 49 -31.12 -44.97 3.58
C ILE A 49 -31.51 -46.44 3.37
N LEU A 50 -31.94 -47.14 4.42
CA LEU A 50 -32.47 -48.50 4.35
C LEU A 50 -33.72 -48.56 3.46
N SER A 51 -34.71 -47.68 3.66
CA SER A 51 -35.90 -47.64 2.81
C SER A 51 -35.59 -47.32 1.34
N ILE A 52 -34.56 -46.51 1.06
CA ILE A 52 -34.09 -46.28 -0.31
C ILE A 52 -33.45 -47.54 -0.89
N LEU A 53 -32.64 -48.26 -0.13
CA LEU A 53 -32.01 -49.50 -0.56
C LEU A 53 -33.07 -50.58 -0.86
N GLU A 54 -34.08 -50.71 0.00
CA GLU A 54 -35.22 -51.61 -0.19
C GLU A 54 -35.99 -51.25 -1.46
N ASN A 55 -36.41 -49.99 -1.61
CA ASN A 55 -37.28 -49.57 -2.71
C ASN A 55 -36.55 -49.49 -4.07
N LYS A 56 -35.25 -49.18 -4.07
CA LYS A 56 -34.48 -48.99 -5.32
C LYS A 56 -33.90 -50.29 -5.86
N TYR A 57 -33.60 -51.26 -5.00
CA TYR A 57 -32.98 -52.54 -5.39
C TYR A 57 -33.90 -53.74 -5.20
N ASP A 58 -35.16 -53.52 -4.79
CA ASP A 58 -36.17 -54.55 -4.51
C ASP A 58 -35.64 -55.64 -3.55
N LEU A 59 -34.86 -55.20 -2.57
CA LEU A 59 -34.19 -56.07 -1.60
C LEU A 59 -35.12 -56.35 -0.43
N ASN A 60 -35.10 -57.60 0.06
CA ASN A 60 -35.71 -57.92 1.35
C ASN A 60 -35.09 -57.06 2.46
N HIS A 61 -35.88 -56.63 3.44
CA HIS A 61 -35.43 -55.80 4.55
C HIS A 61 -34.19 -56.37 5.28
N LEU A 62 -34.08 -57.70 5.37
CA LEU A 62 -32.91 -58.37 5.97
C LEU A 62 -31.64 -58.20 5.11
N ASP A 63 -31.77 -58.24 3.78
CA ASP A 63 -30.65 -58.11 2.85
C ASP A 63 -30.22 -56.65 2.70
N ALA A 64 -31.18 -55.71 2.69
CA ALA A 64 -30.93 -54.27 2.78
C ALA A 64 -30.20 -53.91 4.08
N MET A 65 -30.61 -54.48 5.22
CA MET A 65 -29.95 -54.27 6.51
C MET A 65 -28.52 -54.82 6.55
N LYS A 66 -28.27 -56.01 5.97
CA LYS A 66 -26.91 -56.57 5.85
C LYS A 66 -26.02 -55.70 4.97
N LEU A 67 -26.51 -55.25 3.82
CA LEU A 67 -25.77 -54.36 2.91
C LEU A 67 -25.47 -53.00 3.55
N TYR A 68 -26.43 -52.44 4.29
CA TYR A 68 -26.23 -51.21 5.05
C TYR A 68 -25.17 -51.38 6.16
N GLN A 69 -25.23 -52.48 6.92
CA GLN A 69 -24.24 -52.76 7.96
C GLN A 69 -22.84 -52.93 7.39
N TYR A 70 -22.70 -53.69 6.30
CA TYR A 70 -21.42 -53.94 5.65
C TYR A 70 -20.85 -52.69 4.97
N SER A 71 -21.67 -51.93 4.23
CA SER A 71 -21.20 -50.79 3.44
C SER A 71 -21.05 -49.51 4.25
N ILE A 72 -22.02 -49.19 5.12
CA ILE A 72 -22.08 -47.90 5.82
C ILE A 72 -21.60 -48.04 7.26
N ARG A 73 -22.11 -49.03 8.01
CA ARG A 73 -21.78 -49.14 9.43
C ARG A 73 -20.32 -49.56 9.67
N ASN A 74 -19.79 -50.46 8.85
CA ASN A 74 -18.39 -50.90 8.95
C ASN A 74 -17.38 -49.84 8.46
N ASN A 75 -17.76 -48.97 7.53
CA ASN A 75 -16.90 -47.93 6.96
C ASN A 75 -17.18 -46.52 7.52
N ILE A 76 -17.93 -46.41 8.62
CA ILE A 76 -18.37 -45.12 9.17
C ILE A 76 -17.18 -44.20 9.50
N ASP A 77 -16.06 -44.76 9.91
CA ASP A 77 -14.84 -44.01 10.22
C ASP A 77 -14.24 -43.36 8.96
N ILE A 78 -14.26 -44.03 7.81
CA ILE A 78 -13.79 -43.47 6.52
C ILE A 78 -14.66 -42.28 6.13
N PHE A 79 -15.99 -42.40 6.23
CA PHE A 79 -16.91 -41.29 5.95
C PHE A 79 -16.68 -40.10 6.90
N ILE A 80 -16.35 -40.35 8.16
CA ILE A 80 -16.00 -39.31 9.13
C ILE A 80 -14.70 -38.61 8.73
N TYR A 81 -13.65 -39.34 8.36
CA TYR A 81 -12.40 -38.73 7.89
C TYR A 81 -12.62 -37.87 6.65
N VAL A 82 -13.42 -38.34 5.69
CA VAL A 82 -13.79 -37.54 4.49
C VAL A 82 -14.53 -36.27 4.89
N ALA A 83 -15.50 -36.36 5.80
CA ALA A 83 -16.24 -35.19 6.30
C ALA A 83 -15.33 -34.18 7.00
N ILE A 84 -14.35 -34.64 7.79
CA ILE A 84 -13.36 -33.78 8.44
C ILE A 84 -12.50 -33.06 7.40
N VAL A 85 -12.00 -33.77 6.38
CA VAL A 85 -11.19 -33.16 5.31
C VAL A 85 -11.98 -32.10 4.56
N ILE A 86 -13.23 -32.39 4.18
CA ILE A 86 -14.11 -31.41 3.53
C ILE A 86 -14.31 -30.18 4.42
N SER A 87 -14.54 -30.39 5.72
CA SER A 87 -14.70 -29.28 6.66
C SER A 87 -13.43 -28.42 6.79
N ILE A 88 -12.24 -29.02 6.74
CA ILE A 88 -10.97 -28.30 6.73
C ILE A 88 -10.81 -27.50 5.44
N LEU A 89 -11.16 -28.07 4.28
CA LEU A 89 -11.11 -27.37 3.00
C LEU A 89 -12.05 -26.15 2.98
N ILE A 90 -13.26 -26.28 3.54
CA ILE A 90 -14.21 -25.17 3.70
C ILE A 90 -13.62 -24.10 4.62
N LEU A 91 -13.06 -24.50 5.77
CA LEU A 91 -12.41 -23.58 6.71
C LEU A 91 -11.27 -22.81 6.03
N CYS A 92 -10.41 -23.51 5.30
CA CYS A 92 -9.30 -22.92 4.56
C CYS A 92 -9.81 -21.89 3.53
N ARG A 93 -10.83 -22.24 2.75
CA ARG A 93 -11.43 -21.33 1.75
C ARG A 93 -12.01 -20.06 2.41
N VAL A 94 -12.73 -20.19 3.52
CA VAL A 94 -13.29 -19.05 4.24
C VAL A 94 -12.19 -18.16 4.82
N MET A 95 -11.13 -18.76 5.38
CA MET A 95 -9.99 -18.02 5.92
C MET A 95 -9.27 -17.23 4.83
N LEU A 96 -8.97 -17.88 3.70
CA LEU A 96 -8.31 -17.23 2.56
C LEU A 96 -9.14 -16.07 2.02
N SER A 97 -10.46 -16.22 1.90
CA SER A 97 -11.33 -15.14 1.45
C SER A 97 -11.31 -13.93 2.40
N LYS A 98 -11.29 -14.15 3.71
CA LYS A 98 -11.18 -13.05 4.68
C LYS A 98 -9.81 -12.38 4.64
N PHE A 99 -8.75 -13.16 4.48
CA PHE A 99 -7.40 -12.62 4.35
C PHE A 99 -7.25 -11.77 3.08
N ALA A 100 -7.80 -12.26 1.95
CA ALA A 100 -7.82 -11.52 0.69
C ALA A 100 -8.55 -10.18 0.84
N LYS A 101 -9.67 -10.13 1.58
CA LYS A 101 -10.38 -8.88 1.84
C LYS A 101 -9.51 -7.82 2.53
N TYR A 102 -8.71 -8.20 3.53
CA TYR A 102 -7.77 -7.27 4.17
C TYR A 102 -6.68 -6.79 3.21
N PHE A 103 -6.27 -7.63 2.25
CA PHE A 103 -5.33 -7.24 1.21
C PHE A 103 -5.94 -6.24 0.22
N ASP A 104 -7.20 -6.45 -0.16
CA ASP A 104 -7.95 -5.51 -1.00
C ASP A 104 -8.15 -4.15 -0.32
N GLU A 105 -8.39 -4.13 1.00
CA GLU A 105 -8.46 -2.89 1.79
C GLU A 105 -7.12 -2.13 1.77
N ILE A 106 -6.00 -2.83 1.91
CA ILE A 106 -4.67 -2.22 1.77
C ILE A 106 -4.46 -1.68 0.36
N ASN A 107 -4.78 -2.46 -0.68
CA ASN A 107 -4.61 -2.04 -2.07
C ASN A 107 -5.45 -0.79 -2.36
N THR A 108 -6.69 -0.76 -1.89
CA THR A 108 -7.55 0.43 -1.99
C THR A 108 -6.89 1.63 -1.32
N GLY A 109 -6.35 1.46 -0.12
CA GLY A 109 -5.60 2.52 0.58
C GLY A 109 -4.34 2.99 -0.17
N ILE A 110 -3.65 2.09 -0.86
CA ILE A 110 -2.50 2.43 -1.71
C ILE A 110 -2.96 3.17 -2.97
N ASP A 111 -4.07 2.78 -3.58
CA ASP A 111 -4.62 3.48 -4.75
C ASP A 111 -4.96 4.94 -4.42
N VAL A 112 -5.47 5.22 -3.22
CA VAL A 112 -5.66 6.59 -2.71
C VAL A 112 -4.36 7.39 -2.71
N LEU A 113 -3.25 6.77 -2.30
CA LEU A 113 -1.93 7.43 -2.30
C LEU A 113 -1.44 7.70 -3.72
N ILE A 114 -1.63 6.74 -4.63
CA ILE A 114 -1.18 6.86 -6.03
C ILE A 114 -1.98 7.94 -6.77
N GLN A 115 -3.29 8.00 -6.52
CA GLN A 115 -4.18 8.98 -7.14
C GLN A 115 -4.12 10.36 -6.47
N ASN A 116 -3.34 10.52 -5.39
CA ASN A 116 -3.26 11.74 -4.58
C ASN A 116 -4.64 12.28 -4.19
N GLU A 117 -5.59 11.39 -3.87
CA GLU A 117 -6.92 11.81 -3.47
C GLU A 117 -6.88 12.49 -2.10
N ASP A 118 -7.61 13.60 -1.93
CA ASP A 118 -7.71 14.33 -0.67
C ASP A 118 -8.70 13.68 0.31
N LYS A 119 -8.53 12.37 0.54
CA LYS A 119 -9.27 11.60 1.54
C LYS A 119 -8.31 10.88 2.48
N GLN A 120 -8.75 10.66 3.72
CA GLN A 120 -8.00 9.82 4.65
C GLN A 120 -8.17 8.36 4.26
N ILE A 121 -7.11 7.58 4.47
CA ILE A 121 -7.17 6.14 4.27
C ILE A 121 -7.82 5.54 5.51
N GLU A 122 -8.96 4.87 5.33
CA GLU A 122 -9.70 4.18 6.38
C GLU A 122 -9.69 2.68 6.11
N LEU A 123 -9.23 1.88 7.08
CA LEU A 123 -9.24 0.42 6.99
C LEU A 123 -10.17 -0.17 8.07
N SER A 124 -10.41 -1.48 8.01
CA SER A 124 -11.09 -2.19 9.10
C SER A 124 -10.39 -1.92 10.46
N ALA A 125 -11.17 -1.84 11.55
CA ALA A 125 -10.67 -1.54 12.90
C ALA A 125 -9.57 -2.50 13.41
N GLU A 126 -9.46 -3.69 12.83
CA GLU A 126 -8.37 -4.65 13.10
C GLU A 126 -7.02 -4.27 12.48
N MET A 127 -7.05 -3.38 11.49
CA MET A 127 -5.92 -2.90 10.69
C MET A 127 -5.53 -1.45 11.01
N ASP A 128 -6.03 -0.87 12.11
CA ASP A 128 -5.73 0.49 12.59
C ASP A 128 -4.21 0.82 12.56
N VAL A 129 -3.34 -0.12 12.92
CA VAL A 129 -1.89 0.12 12.83
C VAL A 129 -1.41 0.29 11.38
N MET A 130 -1.98 -0.47 10.43
CA MET A 130 -1.69 -0.31 9.02
C MET A 130 -2.27 0.99 8.47
N GLU A 131 -3.48 1.35 8.88
CA GLU A 131 -4.13 2.61 8.57
C GLU A 131 -3.27 3.81 8.99
N GLN A 132 -2.81 3.84 10.24
CA GLN A 132 -1.94 4.88 10.76
C GLN A 132 -0.62 4.98 9.98
N LYS A 133 -0.04 3.84 9.60
CA LYS A 133 1.18 3.81 8.77
C LYS A 133 0.93 4.39 7.39
N LEU A 134 -0.14 3.98 6.71
CA LEU A 134 -0.49 4.50 5.38
C LEU A 134 -0.77 6.01 5.41
N ASN A 135 -1.53 6.49 6.40
CA ASN A 135 -1.77 7.92 6.58
C ASN A 135 -0.49 8.70 6.94
N THR A 136 0.44 8.11 7.70
CA THR A 136 1.75 8.73 7.98
C THR A 136 2.60 8.81 6.71
N LEU A 137 2.58 7.76 5.88
CA LEU A 137 3.24 7.76 4.58
C LEU A 137 2.66 8.85 3.68
N LYS A 138 1.33 8.99 3.62
CA LYS A 138 0.64 10.07 2.88
C LYS A 138 1.19 11.44 3.24
N ARG A 139 1.13 11.80 4.54
CA ARG A 139 1.62 13.08 5.05
C ARG A 139 3.10 13.32 4.75
N THR A 140 3.90 12.25 4.79
CA THR A 140 5.33 12.34 4.48
C THR A 140 5.57 12.61 3.00
N LEU A 141 4.79 11.99 2.10
CA LEU A 141 4.86 12.24 0.66
C LEU A 141 4.40 13.65 0.32
N GLU A 142 3.25 14.09 0.85
CA GLU A 142 2.73 15.46 0.68
C GLU A 142 3.75 16.50 1.12
N LYS A 143 4.36 16.30 2.30
CA LYS A 143 5.41 17.19 2.80
C LYS A 143 6.62 17.22 1.87
N ARG A 144 7.08 16.07 1.39
CA ARG A 144 8.23 16.00 0.45
C ARG A 144 7.92 16.67 -0.88
N GLU A 145 6.71 16.53 -1.38
CA GLU A 145 6.27 17.22 -2.61
C GLU A 145 6.27 18.73 -2.41
N GLN A 146 5.73 19.21 -1.29
CA GLN A 146 5.75 20.64 -0.95
C GLN A 146 7.18 21.17 -0.81
N ASP A 147 8.04 20.45 -0.08
CA ASP A 147 9.45 20.82 0.09
C ASP A 147 10.19 20.86 -1.25
N ALA A 148 9.90 19.92 -2.16
CA ALA A 148 10.46 19.89 -3.51
C ALA A 148 9.99 21.08 -4.36
N LYS A 149 8.69 21.41 -4.34
CA LYS A 149 8.14 22.60 -5.00
C LYS A 149 8.77 23.88 -4.48
N LEU A 150 8.94 24.00 -3.17
CA LEU A 150 9.60 25.17 -2.56
C LEU A 150 11.08 25.25 -2.95
N ALA A 151 11.79 24.12 -3.01
CA ALA A 151 13.18 24.10 -3.47
C ALA A 151 13.30 24.50 -4.95
N GLU A 152 12.39 24.03 -5.80
CA GLU A 152 12.33 24.43 -7.20
C GLU A 152 12.04 25.93 -7.37
N GLN A 153 11.09 26.47 -6.62
CA GLN A 153 10.80 27.90 -6.61
C GLN A 153 12.01 28.73 -6.20
N ARG A 154 12.68 28.37 -5.09
CA ARG A 154 13.90 29.06 -4.65
C ARG A 154 15.00 29.02 -5.71
N LYS A 155 15.17 27.88 -6.39
CA LYS A 155 16.14 27.76 -7.49
C LYS A 155 15.79 28.73 -8.63
N ASN A 156 14.51 28.79 -9.01
CA ASN A 156 14.05 29.69 -10.07
C ASN A 156 14.21 31.16 -9.68
N ASP A 157 13.92 31.51 -8.43
CA ASP A 157 14.10 32.87 -7.90
C ASP A 157 15.58 33.28 -7.95
N VAL A 158 16.48 32.40 -7.49
CA VAL A 158 17.93 32.63 -7.58
C VAL A 158 18.34 32.87 -9.03
N VAL A 159 17.95 32.01 -9.96
CA VAL A 159 18.28 32.18 -11.39
C VAL A 159 17.74 33.51 -11.94
N MET A 160 16.52 33.90 -11.57
CA MET A 160 15.93 35.19 -11.98
C MET A 160 16.74 36.37 -11.44
N TYR A 161 17.16 36.34 -10.17
CA TYR A 161 17.98 37.38 -9.57
C TYR A 161 19.35 37.49 -10.26
N LEU A 162 20.03 36.36 -10.50
CA LEU A 162 21.28 36.34 -11.26
C LEU A 162 21.10 36.96 -12.65
N ALA A 163 20.05 36.57 -13.37
CA ALA A 163 19.81 37.09 -14.73
C ALA A 163 19.60 38.61 -14.74
N HIS A 164 18.86 39.14 -13.76
CA HIS A 164 18.67 40.58 -13.59
C HIS A 164 20.00 41.31 -13.31
N ASP A 165 20.79 40.77 -12.38
CA ASP A 165 22.02 41.41 -11.93
C ASP A 165 23.15 41.32 -12.96
N ILE A 166 23.15 40.31 -13.83
CA ILE A 166 24.05 40.22 -15.00
C ILE A 166 23.62 41.19 -16.12
N LYS A 167 22.32 41.33 -16.38
CA LYS A 167 21.80 42.16 -17.49
C LYS A 167 22.17 43.63 -17.35
N THR A 168 22.18 44.16 -16.13
CA THR A 168 22.45 45.57 -15.84
C THR A 168 23.88 46.03 -16.25
N PRO A 169 24.97 45.41 -15.75
CA PRO A 169 26.32 45.76 -16.18
C PRO A 169 26.56 45.42 -17.66
N LEU A 170 26.00 44.32 -18.18
CA LEU A 170 26.13 43.96 -19.59
C LEU A 170 25.55 45.03 -20.52
N THR A 171 24.35 45.53 -20.21
CA THR A 171 23.71 46.60 -21.01
C THR A 171 24.54 47.88 -20.94
N SER A 172 25.15 48.18 -19.79
CA SER A 172 26.03 49.34 -19.64
C SER A 172 27.31 49.19 -20.48
N ILE A 173 27.95 48.00 -20.46
CA ILE A 173 29.14 47.69 -21.26
C ILE A 173 28.83 47.86 -22.75
N ILE A 174 27.74 47.26 -23.23
CA ILE A 174 27.30 47.40 -24.63
C ILE A 174 27.05 48.88 -24.96
N GLY A 175 26.36 49.62 -24.10
CA GLY A 175 26.05 51.04 -24.33
C GLY A 175 27.29 51.92 -24.46
N TYR A 176 28.29 51.77 -23.57
CA TYR A 176 29.53 52.55 -23.67
C TYR A 176 30.38 52.14 -24.88
N LEU A 177 30.42 50.86 -25.22
CA LEU A 177 31.11 50.39 -26.44
C LEU A 177 30.44 50.93 -27.71
N SER A 178 29.09 50.95 -27.78
CA SER A 178 28.36 51.54 -28.89
C SER A 178 28.65 53.04 -29.04
N LEU A 179 28.71 53.80 -27.93
CA LEU A 179 29.08 55.22 -27.98
C LEU A 179 30.51 55.44 -28.48
N LEU A 180 31.43 54.53 -28.18
CA LEU A 180 32.81 54.58 -28.67
C LEU A 180 32.92 54.24 -30.16
N ASP A 181 32.07 53.33 -30.65
CA ASP A 181 32.02 52.89 -32.05
C ASP A 181 31.33 53.92 -32.96
N GLU A 182 30.20 54.48 -32.52
CA GLU A 182 29.40 55.44 -33.29
C GLU A 182 30.01 56.85 -33.35
N ALA A 183 30.88 57.22 -32.40
CA ALA A 183 31.52 58.53 -32.33
C ALA A 183 33.06 58.44 -32.40
N PRO A 184 33.63 58.10 -33.56
CA PRO A 184 35.08 57.91 -33.72
C PRO A 184 35.89 59.20 -33.50
N ASP A 185 35.30 60.38 -33.71
CA ASP A 185 35.93 61.69 -33.51
C ASP A 185 35.84 62.21 -32.06
N MET A 186 35.39 61.37 -31.12
CA MET A 186 35.27 61.73 -29.71
C MET A 186 36.63 62.18 -29.11
N PRO A 187 36.64 63.24 -28.26
CA PRO A 187 37.84 63.70 -27.57
C PRO A 187 38.55 62.57 -26.80
N VAL A 188 39.88 62.59 -26.82
CA VAL A 188 40.73 61.54 -26.22
C VAL A 188 40.41 61.34 -24.73
N ASP A 189 40.20 62.41 -23.98
CA ASP A 189 39.85 62.35 -22.56
C ASP A 189 38.49 61.67 -22.31
N GLN A 190 37.51 61.89 -23.20
CA GLN A 190 36.19 61.30 -23.10
C GLN A 190 36.21 59.82 -23.50
N LYS A 191 37.00 59.45 -24.52
CA LYS A 191 37.28 58.05 -24.86
C LYS A 191 37.91 57.31 -23.68
N ALA A 192 38.96 57.88 -23.08
CA ALA A 192 39.63 57.29 -21.92
C ALA A 192 38.65 57.07 -20.75
N LYS A 193 37.76 58.04 -20.50
CA LYS A 193 36.72 57.92 -19.48
C LYS A 193 35.74 56.77 -19.77
N TYR A 194 35.24 56.65 -21.00
CA TYR A 194 34.29 55.60 -21.36
C TYR A 194 34.92 54.20 -21.35
N VAL A 195 36.17 54.08 -21.79
CA VAL A 195 36.95 52.84 -21.65
C VAL A 195 37.09 52.44 -20.18
N HIS A 196 37.44 53.38 -19.29
CA HIS A 196 37.58 53.09 -17.87
C HIS A 196 36.25 52.66 -17.23
N ILE A 197 35.15 53.37 -17.52
CA ILE A 197 33.82 52.99 -17.01
C ILE A 197 33.42 51.60 -17.52
N THR A 198 33.69 51.29 -18.79
CA THR A 198 33.38 49.99 -19.40
C THR A 198 34.16 48.87 -18.70
N LEU A 199 35.45 49.10 -18.44
CA LEU A 199 36.32 48.14 -17.76
C LEU A 199 35.85 47.88 -16.32
N ASP A 200 35.48 48.93 -15.57
CA ASP A 200 34.92 48.79 -14.22
C ASP A 200 33.61 47.98 -14.22
N LYS A 201 32.74 48.19 -15.22
CA LYS A 201 31.50 47.40 -15.38
C LYS A 201 31.80 45.94 -15.73
N ALA A 202 32.83 45.67 -16.52
CA ALA A 202 33.28 44.32 -16.83
C ALA A 202 33.82 43.60 -15.59
N TYR A 203 34.67 44.25 -14.78
CA TYR A 203 35.14 43.70 -13.50
C TYR A 203 34.00 43.45 -12.52
N ARG A 204 33.01 44.36 -12.47
CA ARG A 204 31.83 44.14 -11.62
C ARG A 204 31.01 42.94 -12.07
N LEU A 205 30.88 42.72 -13.38
CA LEU A 205 30.20 41.55 -13.94
C LEU A 205 30.99 40.25 -13.66
N GLU A 206 32.31 40.28 -13.78
CA GLU A 206 33.21 39.17 -13.42
C GLU A 206 33.04 38.79 -11.94
N GLN A 207 33.09 39.77 -11.03
CA GLN A 207 32.88 39.52 -9.60
C GLN A 207 31.50 38.90 -9.30
N LEU A 208 30.44 39.36 -9.99
CA LEU A 208 29.11 38.76 -9.84
C LEU A 208 29.12 37.29 -10.28
N ILE A 209 29.77 36.95 -11.41
CA ILE A 209 29.88 35.57 -11.87
C ILE A 209 30.65 34.72 -10.83
N ASP A 210 31.77 35.21 -10.32
CA ASP A 210 32.60 34.51 -9.32
C ASP A 210 31.90 34.31 -7.96
N GLU A 211 30.96 35.18 -7.58
CA GLU A 211 30.17 35.02 -6.36
C GLU A 211 29.09 33.93 -6.49
N PHE A 212 28.68 33.59 -7.71
CA PHE A 212 27.57 32.67 -7.97
C PHE A 212 27.96 31.29 -8.53
N PHE A 213 29.16 31.13 -9.08
CA PHE A 213 29.66 29.89 -9.70
C PHE A 213 30.88 29.34 -8.97
#